data_AF-A0AAW6E1P7-F1
#
_entry.id   AF-A0AAW6E1P7-F1
#
_cell.length_a   1.000
_cell.length_b   1.000
_cell.length_c   1.000
_cell.angle_alpha   90.00
_cell.angle_beta   90.00
_cell.angle_gamma   90.00
#
_symmetry.space_group_name_H-M   'P 1'
#
loop_
_entity.id
_entity.type
_entity.pdbx_description
1 polymer ?
#
loop_
_entity_poly.entity_id
_entity_poly.type
_entity_poly.pdbx_seq_one_letter_code
_entity_poly.pdbx_strand_id
1 'polypeptide(L)'
;MKKRILSILLTLCMLFCLVPTSVFAEDNMAASGTAEVSTAAELVSAIREASYGTVKLTSDITIYTTLVVNRTVTLDLNGYVLKYGSSSAGHVITVSSGILTIENSDYTKSHNFQKKYNLYVNDFF
;
A
#
# COMPACT_ATOMS: atom_id res chain seq x y z
N MET A 1 17.18 -8.32 52.66
CA MET A 1 17.82 -7.85 51.41
C MET A 1 16.92 -7.93 50.16
N LYS A 2 15.75 -8.61 50.20
CA LYS A 2 14.82 -8.78 49.06
C LYS A 2 14.08 -7.52 48.56
N LYS A 3 13.91 -6.48 49.40
CA LYS A 3 13.22 -5.23 48.99
C LYS A 3 14.10 -4.28 48.16
N ARG A 4 15.43 -4.39 48.30
CA ARG A 4 16.39 -3.53 47.58
C ARG A 4 16.62 -4.03 46.15
N ILE A 5 16.55 -5.34 45.93
CA ILE A 5 16.68 -5.96 44.60
C ILE A 5 15.48 -5.62 43.73
N LEU A 6 14.26 -5.62 44.28
CA LEU A 6 13.05 -5.28 43.54
C LEU A 6 13.04 -3.82 43.06
N SER A 7 13.58 -2.90 43.86
CA SER A 7 13.70 -1.49 43.47
C SER A 7 14.74 -1.27 42.37
N ILE A 8 15.86 -2.00 42.42
CA ILE A 8 16.92 -1.92 41.40
C ILE A 8 16.44 -2.53 40.07
N LEU A 9 15.67 -3.62 40.12
CA LEU A 9 15.12 -4.27 38.93
C LEU A 9 14.08 -3.38 38.23
N LEU A 10 13.25 -2.65 39.00
CA LEU A 10 12.23 -1.76 38.45
C LEU A 10 12.84 -0.51 37.79
N THR A 11 13.89 0.07 38.38
CA THR A 11 14.60 1.20 37.76
C THR A 11 15.39 0.78 36.51
N LEU A 12 15.93 -0.43 36.47
CA LEU A 12 16.57 -0.98 35.26
C LEU A 12 15.55 -1.23 34.13
N CYS A 13 14.36 -1.72 34.47
CA CYS A 13 13.28 -1.93 33.49
C CYS A 13 12.82 -0.62 32.85
N MET A 14 12.66 0.45 33.64
CA MET A 14 12.30 1.78 33.13
C MET A 14 13.38 2.39 32.24
N LEU A 15 14.66 2.13 32.51
CA LEU A 15 15.77 2.63 31.70
C LEU A 15 15.91 1.88 30.37
N PHE A 16 15.50 0.61 30.33
CA PHE A 16 15.56 -0.22 29.12
C PHE A 16 14.38 0.03 28.15
N CYS A 17 13.29 0.67 28.61
CA CYS A 17 12.19 1.11 27.74
C CYS A 17 12.46 2.44 27.03
N LEU A 18 13.55 3.14 27.37
CA LEU A 18 13.90 4.44 26.78
C LEU A 18 14.89 4.37 25.62
N VAL A 19 15.33 3.17 25.21
CA VAL A 19 15.99 3.05 23.91
C VAL A 19 14.94 3.32 22.82
N PRO A 20 15.16 4.29 21.92
CA PRO A 20 14.26 4.51 20.81
C PRO A 20 14.13 3.19 20.04
N THR A 21 12.91 2.67 19.94
CA THR A 21 12.60 1.59 19.01
C THR A 21 12.90 2.14 17.62
N SER A 22 14.04 1.77 17.06
CA SER A 22 14.39 2.09 15.68
C SER A 22 13.32 1.47 14.79
N VAL A 23 12.39 2.30 14.31
CA VAL A 23 11.54 1.99 13.18
C VAL A 23 12.51 1.69 12.03
N PHE A 24 12.59 0.42 11.65
CA PHE A 24 13.20 0.04 10.40
C PHE A 24 12.26 0.51 9.29
N ALA A 25 12.48 1.73 8.79
CA ALA A 25 12.20 2.01 7.40
C ALA A 25 13.29 1.25 6.63
N GLU A 26 12.91 0.13 6.03
CA GLU A 26 13.78 -0.64 5.16
C GLU A 26 14.20 0.28 4.00
N ASP A 27 15.43 0.81 4.11
CA ASP A 27 16.10 1.60 3.09
C ASP A 27 16.48 0.68 1.92
N ASN A 28 15.47 0.22 1.19
CA ASN A 28 15.67 -0.52 -0.03
C ASN A 28 15.76 0.49 -1.17
N MET A 29 16.96 1.08 -1.35
CA MET A 29 17.42 1.83 -2.52
C MET A 29 16.26 2.52 -3.26
N ALA A 30 15.77 3.62 -2.69
CA ALA A 30 14.53 4.25 -3.11
C ALA A 30 14.54 4.54 -4.62
N ALA A 31 13.75 3.78 -5.38
CA ALA A 31 13.25 4.24 -6.65
C ALA A 31 12.58 5.60 -6.37
N SER A 32 13.21 6.69 -6.82
CA SER A 32 12.80 8.05 -6.44
C SER A 32 11.78 8.65 -7.40
N GLY A 33 11.51 7.98 -8.53
CA GLY A 33 10.59 8.47 -9.54
C GLY A 33 9.13 8.27 -9.12
N THR A 34 8.28 9.25 -9.47
CA THR A 34 6.83 9.09 -9.49
C THR A 34 6.36 9.01 -10.93
N ALA A 35 5.57 7.99 -11.27
CA ALA A 35 4.85 7.92 -12.53
C ALA A 35 3.40 8.35 -12.33
N GLU A 36 2.91 9.27 -13.15
CA GLU A 36 1.49 9.60 -13.21
C GLU A 36 0.85 8.82 -14.35
N VAL A 37 -0.26 8.13 -14.06
CA VAL A 37 -0.90 7.21 -15.01
C VAL A 37 -2.40 7.45 -15.09
N SER A 38 -2.92 7.45 -16.32
CA SER A 38 -4.35 7.61 -16.60
C SER A 38 -4.98 6.36 -17.26
N THR A 39 -4.16 5.41 -17.72
CA THR A 39 -4.64 4.22 -18.43
C THR A 39 -4.10 2.92 -17.84
N ALA A 40 -4.81 1.82 -18.09
CA ALA A 40 -4.40 0.49 -17.62
C ALA A 40 -3.02 0.07 -18.16
N ALA A 41 -2.71 0.41 -19.43
CA ALA A 41 -1.44 0.06 -20.04
C ALA A 41 -0.26 0.83 -19.41
N GLU A 42 -0.45 2.11 -19.12
CA GLU A 42 0.53 2.94 -18.41
C GLU A 42 0.73 2.43 -16.98
N LEU A 43 -0.35 2.10 -16.27
CA LEU A 43 -0.27 1.53 -14.92
C LEU A 43 0.56 0.24 -14.90
N VAL A 44 0.30 -0.70 -15.81
CA VAL A 44 1.06 -1.96 -15.90
C VAL A 44 2.53 -1.69 -16.23
N SER A 45 2.80 -0.73 -17.11
CA SER A 45 4.17 -0.38 -17.49
C SER A 45 4.92 0.27 -16.33
N ALA A 46 4.31 1.23 -15.64
CA ALA A 46 4.90 1.93 -14.50
C ALA A 46 5.15 1.01 -13.30
N ILE A 47 4.25 0.06 -13.04
CA ILE A 47 4.42 -0.94 -11.98
C ILE A 47 5.59 -1.90 -12.28
N ARG A 48 5.90 -2.16 -13.56
CA ARG A 48 7.04 -3.01 -13.96
C ARG A 48 8.37 -2.25 -14.01
N GLU A 49 8.32 -0.95 -14.28
CA GLU A 49 9.49 -0.09 -14.35
C GLU A 49 10.10 0.11 -12.96
N ALA A 50 11.37 -0.26 -12.81
CA ALA A 50 12.07 -0.22 -11.53
C ALA A 50 12.42 1.22 -11.09
N SER A 51 12.45 2.16 -12.03
CA SER A 51 12.78 3.56 -11.77
C SER A 51 11.73 4.31 -10.94
N TYR A 52 10.49 3.80 -10.88
CA TYR A 52 9.39 4.45 -10.16
C TYR A 52 9.15 3.83 -8.78
N GLY A 53 9.36 4.57 -7.70
CA GLY A 53 8.98 4.12 -6.35
C GLY A 53 7.49 4.27 -6.10
N THR A 54 6.89 5.29 -6.72
CA THR A 54 5.46 5.59 -6.61
C THR A 54 4.82 5.61 -8.00
N VAL A 55 3.67 4.97 -8.12
CA VAL A 55 2.79 5.07 -9.28
C VAL A 55 1.50 5.73 -8.80
N LYS A 56 1.19 6.90 -9.36
CA LYS A 56 0.10 7.77 -8.93
C LYS A 56 -1.00 7.80 -10.00
N LEU A 57 -2.24 7.53 -9.59
CA LEU A 57 -3.39 7.62 -10.50
C LEU A 57 -3.78 9.08 -10.73
N THR A 58 -4.11 9.42 -11.98
CA THR A 58 -4.65 10.73 -12.37
C THR A 58 -6.07 10.65 -12.92
N SER A 59 -6.61 9.44 -13.06
CA SER A 59 -8.00 9.16 -13.40
C SER A 59 -8.42 7.80 -12.88
N ASP A 60 -9.73 7.51 -12.89
CA ASP A 60 -10.22 6.15 -12.64
C ASP A 60 -9.69 5.19 -13.72
N ILE A 61 -9.22 4.02 -13.29
CA ILE A 61 -8.66 3.00 -14.19
C ILE A 61 -9.42 1.70 -14.02
N THR A 62 -9.89 1.13 -15.12
CA THR A 62 -10.44 -0.23 -15.15
C THR A 62 -9.42 -1.19 -15.77
N ILE A 63 -9.09 -2.26 -15.04
CA ILE A 63 -8.28 -3.37 -15.52
C ILE A 63 -9.16 -4.60 -15.75
N TYR A 64 -8.84 -5.36 -16.78
CA TYR A 64 -9.56 -6.61 -17.14
C TYR A 64 -8.75 -7.86 -16.80
N THR A 65 -7.50 -7.69 -16.42
CA THR A 65 -6.57 -8.73 -15.98
C THR A 65 -5.98 -8.33 -14.64
N THR A 66 -5.63 -9.30 -13.81
CA THR A 66 -5.00 -9.04 -12.51
C THR A 66 -3.67 -8.30 -12.68
N LEU A 67 -3.49 -7.21 -11.95
CA LEU A 67 -2.24 -6.48 -11.89
C LEU A 67 -1.22 -7.27 -11.06
N VAL A 68 -0.09 -7.65 -11.66
CA VAL A 68 0.94 -8.44 -10.98
C VAL A 68 2.09 -7.53 -10.54
N VAL A 69 2.36 -7.49 -9.24
CA VAL A 69 3.43 -6.71 -8.63
C VAL A 69 4.57 -7.66 -8.24
N ASN A 70 5.77 -7.41 -8.75
CA ASN A 70 6.96 -8.25 -8.55
C ASN A 70 8.12 -7.50 -7.86
N ARG A 71 7.84 -6.34 -7.25
CA ARG A 71 8.82 -5.48 -6.62
C ARG A 71 8.17 -4.67 -5.49
N THR A 72 9.00 -4.03 -4.69
CA THR A 72 8.52 -3.02 -3.73
C THR A 72 8.12 -1.74 -4.47
N VAL A 73 6.88 -1.29 -4.26
CA VAL A 73 6.29 -0.12 -4.93
C VAL A 73 5.11 0.45 -4.13
N THR A 74 4.89 1.76 -4.23
CA THR A 74 3.68 2.43 -3.76
C THR A 74 2.73 2.69 -4.92
N LEU A 75 1.49 2.21 -4.82
CA LEU A 75 0.37 2.63 -5.66
C LEU A 75 -0.43 3.70 -4.92
N ASP A 76 -0.31 4.94 -5.37
CA ASP A 76 -1.09 6.06 -4.87
C ASP A 76 -2.37 6.22 -5.71
N LEU A 77 -3.52 5.94 -5.07
CA LEU A 77 -4.84 6.05 -5.69
C LEU A 77 -5.25 7.50 -5.93
N ASN A 78 -4.70 8.48 -5.18
CA ASN A 78 -4.93 9.91 -5.40
C ASN A 78 -6.41 10.29 -5.63
N GLY A 79 -7.32 9.71 -4.84
CA GLY A 79 -8.76 9.94 -4.93
C GLY A 79 -9.43 9.31 -6.15
N TYR A 80 -8.78 8.36 -6.82
CA TYR A 80 -9.32 7.61 -7.95
C TYR A 80 -9.48 6.12 -7.61
N VAL A 81 -10.27 5.43 -8.44
CA VAL A 81 -10.52 3.99 -8.24
C VAL A 81 -9.81 3.14 -9.29
N LEU A 82 -9.07 2.14 -8.80
CA LEU A 82 -8.63 1.00 -9.61
C LEU A 82 -9.70 -0.10 -9.58
N LYS A 83 -10.43 -0.26 -10.68
CA LYS A 83 -11.55 -1.21 -10.81
C LYS A 83 -11.13 -2.49 -11.52
N TYR A 84 -11.59 -3.63 -11.02
CA TYR A 84 -11.56 -4.89 -11.76
C TYR A 84 -12.85 -5.04 -12.58
N GLY A 85 -12.73 -4.97 -13.90
CA GLY A 85 -13.86 -4.98 -14.84
C GLY A 85 -14.22 -6.36 -15.40
N SER A 86 -13.49 -7.42 -15.03
CA SER A 86 -13.77 -8.76 -15.55
C SER A 86 -14.96 -9.40 -14.85
N SER A 87 -15.79 -10.12 -15.62
CA SER A 87 -16.90 -10.94 -15.10
C SER A 87 -16.43 -12.29 -14.55
N SER A 88 -15.18 -12.67 -14.81
CA SER A 88 -14.57 -13.88 -14.26
C SER A 88 -14.14 -13.68 -12.81
N ALA A 89 -14.18 -14.75 -12.02
CA ALA A 89 -13.59 -14.74 -10.70
C ALA A 89 -12.10 -14.40 -10.80
N GLY A 90 -11.68 -13.34 -10.10
CA GLY A 90 -10.32 -12.85 -10.12
C GLY A 90 -10.09 -11.79 -9.04
N HIS A 91 -8.86 -11.30 -8.98
CA HIS A 91 -8.45 -10.28 -8.03
C HIS A 91 -7.90 -9.07 -8.78
N VAL A 92 -8.07 -7.87 -8.22
CA VAL A 92 -7.56 -6.63 -8.80
C VAL A 92 -6.03 -6.70 -8.88
N ILE A 93 -5.38 -7.12 -7.78
CA ILE A 93 -3.93 -7.09 -7.64
C ILE A 93 -3.44 -8.43 -7.06
N THR A 94 -2.27 -8.88 -7.50
CA THR A 94 -1.50 -9.95 -6.88
C THR A 94 -0.07 -9.48 -6.67
N VAL A 95 0.46 -9.67 -5.47
CA VAL A 95 1.86 -9.40 -5.16
C VAL A 95 2.61 -10.73 -5.22
N SER A 96 3.39 -10.92 -6.26
CA SER A 96 4.22 -12.11 -6.47
C SER A 96 5.58 -12.00 -5.77
N SER A 97 6.08 -10.77 -5.57
CA SER A 97 7.31 -10.49 -4.84
C SER A 97 7.34 -9.03 -4.37
N GLY A 98 8.09 -8.75 -3.29
CA GLY A 98 8.24 -7.43 -2.70
C GLY A 98 7.04 -6.97 -1.87
N ILE A 99 6.99 -5.66 -1.61
CA ILE A 99 5.93 -5.03 -0.81
C ILE A 99 5.13 -4.07 -1.69
N LEU A 100 3.82 -4.27 -1.77
CA LEU A 100 2.90 -3.28 -2.34
C LEU A 100 2.35 -2.41 -1.22
N THR A 101 2.69 -1.13 -1.24
CA THR A 101 2.02 -0.11 -0.42
C THR A 101 0.88 0.48 -1.23
N ILE A 102 -0.32 0.55 -0.66
CA ILE A 102 -1.44 1.27 -1.25
C ILE A 102 -1.66 2.52 -0.40
N GLU A 103 -1.58 3.67 -1.06
CA GLU A 103 -1.85 4.97 -0.46
C GLU A 103 -3.00 5.64 -1.22
N ASN A 104 -3.68 6.56 -0.56
CA ASN A 104 -4.65 7.43 -1.21
C ASN A 104 -4.35 8.88 -0.85
N SER A 105 -3.44 9.54 -1.55
CA SER A 105 -2.97 10.88 -1.14
C SER A 105 -4.03 11.98 -1.19
N ASP A 106 -5.10 11.81 -1.98
CA ASP A 106 -6.26 12.69 -2.02
C ASP A 106 -7.50 12.01 -1.42
N TYR A 107 -7.88 12.44 -0.21
CA TYR A 107 -9.04 11.95 0.53
C TYR A 107 -10.29 12.83 0.35
N THR A 108 -10.26 13.81 -0.56
CA THR A 108 -11.41 14.73 -0.79
C THR A 108 -12.55 14.06 -1.54
N LYS A 109 -12.27 12.95 -2.23
CA LYS A 109 -13.25 12.16 -2.98
C LYS A 109 -13.72 10.98 -2.15
N SER A 110 -15.04 10.88 -2.00
CA SER A 110 -15.68 9.72 -1.38
C SER A 110 -15.94 8.64 -2.43
N HIS A 111 -15.62 7.39 -2.09
CA HIS A 111 -15.91 6.21 -2.92
C HIS A 111 -16.94 5.33 -2.21
N ASN A 112 -17.99 4.94 -2.94
CA ASN A 112 -19.05 4.10 -2.40
C ASN A 112 -18.87 2.65 -2.88
N PHE A 113 -18.55 1.76 -1.95
CA PHE A 113 -18.40 0.34 -2.24
C PHE A 113 -19.72 -0.38 -1.97
N GLN A 114 -20.44 -0.75 -3.03
CA GLN A 114 -21.69 -1.46 -2.88
C GLN A 114 -21.45 -2.96 -2.69
N LYS A 115 -21.94 -3.53 -1.59
CA LYS A 115 -21.85 -4.97 -1.36
C LYS A 115 -22.82 -5.69 -2.29
N LYS A 116 -22.30 -6.47 -3.23
CA LYS A 116 -23.07 -7.39 -4.08
C LYS A 116 -22.59 -8.81 -3.82
N TYR A 117 -23.47 -9.69 -3.34
CA TYR A 117 -23.17 -11.11 -3.07
C TYR A 117 -21.89 -11.34 -2.23
N ASN A 118 -21.73 -10.62 -1.11
CA ASN A 118 -20.55 -10.67 -0.24
C ASN A 118 -19.22 -10.19 -0.86
N LEU A 119 -19.22 -9.61 -2.07
CA LEU A 119 -18.10 -8.86 -2.63
C LEU A 119 -18.44 -7.36 -2.68
N TYR A 120 -17.47 -6.51 -2.41
CA TYR A 120 -17.58 -5.07 -2.68
C TYR A 120 -17.45 -4.84 -4.18
N VAL A 121 -18.54 -4.47 -4.84
CA VAL A 121 -18.62 -4.11 -6.25
C VAL A 121 -18.82 -2.60 -6.35
N ASN A 122 -18.03 -1.97 -7.20
CA ASN A 122 -18.09 -0.53 -7.43
C ASN A 122 -19.26 -0.22 -8.39
N ASP A 123 -20.47 -0.07 -7.84
CA ASP A 123 -21.67 0.40 -8.55
C ASP A 123 -21.91 1.88 -8.20
N PHE A 124 -21.84 2.75 -9.22
CA PHE A 124 -22.16 4.17 -9.13
C PHE A 124 -23.68 4.39 -9.22
N PHE A 125 -24.16 5.44 -8.55
CA PHE A 125 -25.23 6.30 -9.04
C PHE A 125 -24.63 7.66 -9.39
#